data_AF-A0A0B6ZGF7-F1
#
_entry.id   AF-A0A0B6ZGF7-F1
#
_cell.length_a   1.000
_cell.length_b   1.000
_cell.length_c   1.000
_cell.angle_alpha   90.00
_cell.angle_beta   90.00
_cell.angle_gamma   90.00
#
_symmetry.space_group_name_H-M   'P 1'
#
loop_
_entity.id
_entity.type
_entity.pdbx_description
1 polymer ?
#
loop_
_entity_poly.entity_id
_entity_poly.type
_entity_poly.pdbx_seq_one_letter_code
_entity_poly.pdbx_strand_id
1 'polypeptide(L)'
;MASNPSRVLRSLARELKAIYKQENLRDVPAYAYLHEQLQNFQVTGEKICRAGYEVEHVAQTYLCYLESARKQEELSAHYKGRGERSVESSAALVGLKLPKLYTEDSEPKKPQD
;
A
#
# COMPACT_ATOMS: atom_id res chain seq x y z
N MET A 1 18.22 16.91 11.51
CA MET A 1 17.05 17.71 11.05
C MET A 1 16.07 17.71 12.20
N ALA A 2 15.90 18.82 12.93
CA ALA A 2 14.93 18.87 14.02
C ALA A 2 13.53 18.77 13.41
N SER A 3 12.87 17.66 13.68
CA SER A 3 11.48 17.47 13.30
C SER A 3 10.63 18.49 14.04
N ASN A 4 9.63 19.00 13.34
CA ASN A 4 8.66 19.89 13.94
C ASN A 4 7.41 19.05 14.18
N PRO A 5 6.91 18.90 15.43
CA PRO A 5 5.78 18.03 15.72
C PRO A 5 4.52 18.45 14.94
N SER A 6 4.36 19.75 14.69
CA SER A 6 3.27 20.29 13.86
C SER A 6 3.37 19.93 12.37
N ARG A 7 4.58 19.67 11.86
CA ARG A 7 4.78 19.18 10.48
C ARG A 7 4.44 17.70 10.39
N VAL A 8 4.90 16.89 11.36
CA VAL A 8 4.60 15.46 11.40
C VAL A 8 3.09 15.23 11.52
N LEU A 9 2.40 15.97 12.40
CA LEU A 9 0.94 15.90 12.54
C LEU A 9 0.22 16.27 11.24
N ARG A 10 0.66 17.32 10.55
CA ARG A 10 0.08 17.71 9.24
C ARG A 10 0.28 16.65 8.17
N SER A 11 1.44 16.01 8.12
CA SER A 11 1.70 14.96 7.15
C SER A 11 0.92 13.68 7.49
N LEU A 12 0.84 13.28 8.77
CA LEU A 12 -0.03 12.21 9.24
C LEU A 12 -1.49 12.47 8.88
N ALA A 13 -1.96 13.71 9.07
CA ALA A 13 -3.32 14.10 8.72
C ALA A 13 -3.62 13.94 7.23
N ARG A 14 -2.64 14.20 6.35
CA ARG A 14 -2.79 14.00 4.90
C ARG A 14 -2.90 12.52 4.54
N GLU A 15 -2.07 11.67 5.13
CA GLU A 15 -2.12 10.22 4.92
C GLU A 15 -3.43 9.63 5.43
N LEU A 16 -3.88 10.03 6.62
CA LEU A 16 -5.18 9.60 7.16
C LEU A 16 -6.34 10.08 6.28
N LYS A 17 -6.27 11.31 5.76
CA LYS A 17 -7.30 11.80 4.83
C LYS A 17 -7.35 10.98 3.54
N ALA A 18 -6.20 10.56 3.02
CA ALA A 18 -6.13 9.71 1.83
C ALA A 18 -6.76 8.32 2.07
N ILE A 19 -6.59 7.76 3.27
CA ILE A 19 -7.13 6.43 3.64
C ILE A 19 -8.63 6.50 3.90
N TYR A 20 -9.08 7.38 4.79
CA TYR A 20 -10.47 7.42 5.25
C TYR A 20 -11.42 8.14 4.27
N LYS A 21 -10.89 8.91 3.31
CA LYS A 21 -11.66 9.66 2.30
C LYS A 21 -12.79 10.52 2.90
N GLN A 22 -12.62 10.98 4.14
CA GLN A 22 -13.59 11.86 4.82
C GLN A 22 -13.18 13.33 4.72
N GLU A 23 -14.19 14.21 4.68
CA GLU A 23 -13.98 15.66 4.68
C GLU A 23 -13.50 16.15 6.06
N ASN A 24 -14.11 15.62 7.12
CA ASN A 24 -13.82 15.98 8.51
C ASN A 24 -12.90 14.96 9.17
N LEU A 25 -11.62 15.29 9.26
CA LEU A 25 -10.64 14.41 9.89
C LEU A 25 -10.83 14.28 11.41
N ARG A 26 -11.55 15.22 12.04
CA ARG A 26 -11.87 15.19 13.49
C ARG A 26 -12.77 14.02 13.88
N ASP A 27 -13.58 13.52 12.94
CA ASP A 27 -14.49 12.41 13.18
C ASP A 27 -13.76 11.06 13.12
N VAL A 28 -12.52 11.05 12.60
CA VAL A 28 -11.68 9.87 12.54
C VAL A 28 -11.06 9.63 13.93
N PRO A 29 -11.38 8.51 14.61
CA PRO A 29 -10.90 8.25 15.97
C PRO A 29 -9.38 8.19 16.06
N ALA A 30 -8.72 7.67 15.02
CA ALA A 30 -7.26 7.64 14.94
C ALA A 30 -6.63 9.05 14.93
N TYR A 31 -7.27 10.02 14.26
CA TYR A 31 -6.79 11.39 14.23
C TYR A 31 -7.04 12.11 15.56
N ALA A 32 -8.23 11.92 16.15
CA ALA A 32 -8.56 12.47 17.46
C ALA A 32 -7.56 11.99 18.53
N TYR A 33 -7.27 10.68 18.55
CA TYR A 33 -6.27 10.10 19.46
C TYR A 33 -4.87 10.69 19.24
N LEU A 34 -4.39 10.74 17.98
CA LEU A 34 -3.08 11.32 17.67
C LEU A 34 -2.98 12.79 18.09
N HIS A 35 -4.05 13.56 17.86
CA HIS A 35 -4.12 14.96 18.25
C HIS A 35 -4.03 15.14 19.77
N GLU A 36 -4.77 14.33 20.54
CA GLU A 36 -4.74 14.32 22.00
C GLU A 36 -3.35 13.93 22.54
N GLN A 37 -2.75 12.86 22.01
CA GLN A 37 -1.40 12.43 22.41
C GLN A 37 -0.38 13.55 22.16
N LEU A 38 -0.37 14.15 20.97
CA LEU A 38 0.56 15.24 20.65
C LEU A 38 0.35 16.49 21.51
N GLN A 39 -0.88 16.80 21.92
CA GLN A 39 -1.15 17.90 22.86
C GLN A 39 -0.64 17.57 24.27
N ASN A 40 -0.93 16.37 24.78
CA ASN A 40 -0.52 15.95 26.12
C ASN A 40 1.01 16.01 26.29
N PHE A 41 1.76 15.54 25.29
CA PHE A 41 3.22 15.58 25.32
C PHE A 41 3.83 16.99 25.12
N GLN A 42 3.09 17.94 24.52
CA GLN A 42 3.52 19.35 24.46
C GLN A 42 3.34 20.09 25.79
N VAL A 43 2.29 19.75 26.56
CA VAL A 43 1.94 20.42 27.82
C VAL A 43 2.77 19.89 28.99
N THR A 44 3.24 18.64 28.94
CA THR A 44 4.19 18.09 29.92
C THR A 44 5.59 18.68 29.73
N GLY A 45 5.78 19.92 30.18
CA GLY A 45 7.02 20.70 30.08
C GLY A 45 8.11 20.33 31.10
N GLU A 46 7.95 19.26 31.88
CA GLU A 46 9.00 18.84 32.81
C GLU A 46 10.04 17.98 32.09
N LYS A 47 11.05 18.70 31.62
CA LYS A 47 12.32 18.29 31.03
C LYS A 47 12.26 18.19 29.52
N ILE A 48 13.32 18.72 28.92
CA ILE A 48 13.86 18.41 27.60
C ILE A 48 14.22 16.90 27.61
N CYS A 49 13.22 16.06 27.81
CA CYS A 49 13.36 14.67 28.22
C CYS A 49 13.22 13.80 26.99
N ARG A 50 14.03 12.74 26.95
CA ARG A 50 13.97 11.61 26.00
C ARG A 50 12.57 11.26 25.51
N ALA A 51 11.56 11.33 26.38
CA ALA A 51 10.14 11.12 26.06
C ALA A 51 9.59 11.98 24.90
N GLY A 52 9.97 13.27 24.80
CA GLY A 52 9.53 14.13 23.69
C GLY A 52 10.10 13.67 22.34
N TYR A 53 11.37 13.27 22.33
CA TYR A 53 12.02 12.67 21.15
C TYR A 53 11.45 11.28 20.82
N GLU A 54 11.06 10.50 21.83
CA GLU A 54 10.42 9.19 21.63
C GLU A 54 9.06 9.33 20.96
N VAL A 55 8.22 10.27 21.39
CA VAL A 55 6.90 10.52 20.78
C VAL A 55 7.05 11.01 19.34
N GLU A 56 7.99 11.93 19.11
CA GLU A 56 8.29 12.40 17.77
C GLU A 56 8.83 11.29 16.86
N HIS A 57 9.69 10.42 17.39
CA HIS A 57 10.19 9.25 16.68
C HIS A 57 9.06 8.27 16.36
N VAL A 58 8.19 7.97 17.32
CA VAL A 58 7.01 7.12 17.12
C VAL A 58 6.09 7.69 16.05
N ALA A 59 5.81 9.00 16.09
CA ALA A 59 4.99 9.66 15.07
C ALA A 59 5.62 9.60 13.67
N GLN A 60 6.94 9.74 13.55
CA GLN A 60 7.66 9.55 12.29
C GLN A 60 7.62 8.10 11.80
N THR A 61 7.73 7.13 12.70
CA THR A 61 7.63 5.70 12.36
C THR A 61 6.26 5.39 11.79
N TYR A 62 5.18 5.87 12.41
CA TYR A 62 3.82 5.71 11.88
C TYR A 62 3.64 6.41 10.54
N LEU A 63 4.19 7.63 10.38
CA LEU A 63 4.14 8.33 9.10
C LEU A 63 4.83 7.53 8.00
N CYS A 64 6.04 7.03 8.25
CA CYS A 64 6.78 6.18 7.32
C CYS A 64 5.99 4.92 6.96
N TYR A 65 5.37 4.28 7.95
CA TYR A 65 4.51 3.12 7.73
C TYR A 65 3.32 3.44 6.82
N LEU A 66 2.58 4.52 7.06
CA LEU A 66 1.43 4.89 6.23
C LEU A 66 1.85 5.25 4.79
N GLU A 67 2.92 6.04 4.64
CA GLU A 67 3.46 6.38 3.33
C GLU A 67 3.92 5.15 2.55
N SER A 68 4.62 4.22 3.22
CA SER A 68 5.09 2.99 2.60
C SER A 68 3.93 2.07 2.21
N ALA A 69 2.88 1.97 3.02
CA ALA A 69 1.67 1.22 2.69
C ALA A 69 0.99 1.77 1.43
N ARG A 70 0.84 3.10 1.34
CA ARG A 70 0.28 3.76 0.14
C ARG A 70 1.13 3.50 -1.11
N LYS A 71 2.46 3.65 -1.00
CA LYS A 71 3.40 3.37 -2.09
C LYS A 71 3.39 1.89 -2.48
N GLN A 72 3.26 0.98 -1.52
CA GLN A 72 3.15 -0.45 -1.78
C GLN A 72 1.89 -0.77 -2.56
N GLU A 73 0.75 -0.15 -2.23
CA GLU A 73 -0.50 -0.32 -2.99
C GLU A 73 -0.38 0.23 -4.41
N GLU A 74 0.25 1.40 -4.59
CA GLU A 74 0.54 1.99 -5.90
C GLU A 74 1.44 1.07 -6.75
N LEU A 75 2.55 0.58 -6.17
CA LEU A 75 3.44 -0.37 -6.82
C LEU A 75 2.75 -1.69 -7.13
N SER A 76 1.91 -2.18 -6.21
CA SER A 76 1.11 -3.39 -6.45
C SER A 76 0.14 -3.16 -7.60
N ALA A 77 -0.58 -2.04 -7.66
CA ALA A 77 -1.46 -1.75 -8.78
C ALA A 77 -0.72 -1.68 -10.13
N HIS A 78 0.50 -1.13 -10.14
CA HIS A 78 1.33 -1.03 -11.35
C HIS A 78 1.96 -2.34 -11.79
N TYR A 79 2.47 -3.15 -10.85
CA TYR A 79 3.34 -4.29 -11.15
C TYR A 79 2.75 -5.65 -10.77
N LYS A 80 1.63 -5.70 -10.03
CA LYS A 80 0.93 -6.96 -9.79
C LYS A 80 0.46 -7.47 -11.15
N GLY A 81 1.18 -8.48 -11.65
CA GLY A 81 0.75 -9.24 -12.81
C GLY A 81 -0.65 -9.81 -12.56
N ARG A 82 -1.41 -10.10 -13.62
CA ARG A 82 -2.75 -10.72 -13.57
C ARG A 82 -2.77 -12.14 -12.97
N GLY A 83 -1.78 -12.51 -12.17
CA GLY A 83 -1.46 -13.88 -11.76
C GLY A 83 -0.50 -14.56 -12.73
N GLU A 84 -0.31 -15.86 -12.52
CA GLU A 84 0.38 -16.73 -13.49
C GLU A 84 -0.44 -16.77 -14.79
N ARG A 85 0.22 -16.54 -15.93
CA ARG A 85 -0.44 -16.65 -17.24
C ARG A 85 -0.76 -18.12 -17.51
N SER A 86 -1.86 -18.39 -18.21
CA SER A 86 -2.17 -19.75 -18.65
C SER A 86 -1.02 -20.32 -19.50
N VAL A 87 -0.89 -21.65 -19.50
CA VAL A 87 0.12 -22.35 -20.31
C VAL A 87 0.00 -21.96 -21.79
N GLU A 88 -1.23 -21.79 -22.28
CA GLU A 88 -1.53 -21.35 -23.65
C GLU A 88 -1.02 -19.93 -23.92
N SER A 89 -1.33 -18.98 -23.05
CA SER A 89 -0.88 -17.59 -23.20
C SER A 89 0.64 -17.47 -23.12
N SER A 90 1.26 -18.30 -22.28
CA SER A 90 2.72 -18.36 -22.14
C SER A 90 3.37 -18.95 -23.40
N ALA A 91 2.81 -20.03 -23.96
CA ALA A 91 3.27 -20.62 -25.22
C ALA A 91 3.18 -19.62 -26.38
N ALA A 92 2.04 -18.92 -26.50
CA ALA A 92 1.83 -17.93 -27.57
C ALA A 92 2.85 -16.78 -27.54
N LEU A 93 3.31 -16.38 -26.34
CA LEU A 93 4.25 -15.27 -26.18
C LEU A 93 5.63 -15.56 -26.78
N VAL A 94 6.04 -16.82 -26.75
CA VAL A 94 7.29 -17.29 -27.35
C VAL A 94 7.10 -17.87 -28.75
N GLY A 95 5.91 -17.67 -29.35
CA GLY A 95 5.59 -18.16 -30.70
C GLY A 95 5.26 -19.66 -30.78
N LEU A 96 5.01 -20.31 -29.64
CA LEU A 96 4.64 -21.71 -29.56
C LEU A 96 3.11 -21.88 -29.51
N LYS A 97 2.62 -23.07 -29.87
CA LYS A 97 1.21 -23.47 -29.76
C LYS A 97 1.09 -24.72 -28.91
N LEU A 98 0.01 -24.83 -28.14
CA LEU A 98 -0.31 -26.05 -27.43
C LEU A 98 -0.66 -27.18 -28.42
N PRO A 99 -0.19 -28.41 -28.17
CA PRO A 99 -0.61 -29.56 -28.94
C PRO A 99 -2.10 -29.83 -28.72
N LYS A 100 -2.80 -30.28 -29.77
CA LYS A 100 -4.19 -30.74 -29.65
C LYS A 100 -4.19 -32.03 -28.84
N LEU A 101 -4.93 -32.05 -27.75
CA LEU A 101 -5.20 -33.30 -27.03
C LEU A 101 -6.05 -34.20 -27.93
N TYR A 102 -5.68 -35.48 -28.00
CA TYR A 102 -6.47 -36.47 -28.71
C TYR A 102 -7.86 -36.55 -28.06
N THR A 103 -8.88 -36.38 -28.88
CA THR A 103 -10.29 -36.59 -28.50
C THR A 103 -10.83 -37.64 -29.47
N GLU A 104 -11.47 -38.67 -28.94
CA GLU A 104 -11.95 -39.86 -29.69
C GLU A 104 -12.81 -39.47 -30.92
N ASP A 105 -13.37 -38.26 -30.94
CA ASP A 105 -14.24 -37.74 -32.00
C ASP A 105 -13.49 -37.00 -33.15
N SER A 106 -12.16 -36.84 -33.09
CA SER A 106 -11.40 -36.17 -34.15
C SER A 106 -10.89 -37.17 -35.19
N GLU A 107 -11.73 -37.55 -36.14
CA GLU A 107 -11.33 -38.39 -37.28
C GLU A 107 -10.18 -37.76 -38.09
N PRO A 108 -9.21 -38.55 -38.56
CA PRO A 108 -8.13 -38.05 -39.42
C PRO A 108 -8.71 -37.60 -40.76
N LYS A 109 -8.60 -36.31 -41.08
CA LYS A 109 -8.89 -35.81 -42.43
C LYS A 109 -7.95 -36.51 -43.41
N LYS A 110 -8.49 -37.40 -44.25
CA LYS A 110 -7.76 -38.03 -45.35
C LYS A 110 -7.22 -36.96 -46.31
N PRO A 111 -6.02 -37.15 -46.88
CA PRO A 111 -5.47 -36.23 -47.87
C PRO A 111 -6.42 -36.13 -49.07
N GLN A 112 -6.69 -34.91 -49.52
CA GLN A 112 -7.36 -34.66 -50.79
C GLN A 112 -6.30 -34.78 -51.89
N ASP A 113 -6.52 -35.71 -52.81
CA ASP A 113 -5.74 -35.92 -54.03
C ASP A 113 -5.80 -34.70 -54.97
#